data_AF-T0RQ84-F1
#
_entry.id   AF-T0RQ84-F1
#
_cell.length_a   1.000
_cell.length_b   1.000
_cell.length_c   1.000
_cell.angle_alpha   90.00
_cell.angle_beta   90.00
_cell.angle_gamma   90.00
#
_symmetry.space_group_name_H-M   'P 1'
#
loop_
_entity.id
_entity.type
_entity.pdbx_description
1 polymer ?
#
loop_
_entity_poly.entity_id
_entity_poly.type
_entity_poly.pdbx_seq_one_letter_code
_entity_poly.pdbx_strand_id
1 'polypeptide(L)'
;MVETMNRVAPYAEQAHKPPKELLNEIATRSYRPRILDRKPWPRTVLHLLEECSFNDASARPAFSAIVPRLEAIVAALAQTPK
;
A
#
# COMPACT_ATOMS: atom_id res chain seq x y z
N MET A 1 -3.20 -3.74 -4.64
CA MET A 1 -3.74 -2.52 -3.98
C MET A 1 -3.08 -1.24 -4.49
N VAL A 2 -1.77 -1.03 -4.29
CA VAL A 2 -1.11 0.23 -4.75
C VAL A 2 -1.30 0.44 -6.26
N GLU A 3 -1.21 -0.61 -7.07
CA GLU A 3 -1.53 -0.58 -8.50
C GLU A 3 -2.97 -0.11 -8.76
N THR A 4 -3.95 -0.69 -8.07
CA THR A 4 -5.36 -0.30 -8.17
C THR A 4 -5.57 1.16 -7.80
N MET A 5 -4.88 1.66 -6.78
CA MET A 5 -5.00 3.03 -6.30
C MET A 5 -4.34 4.05 -7.24
N ASN A 6 -3.23 3.66 -7.86
CA ASN A 6 -2.49 4.52 -8.78
C ASN A 6 -2.96 4.40 -10.23
N ARG A 7 -3.72 3.34 -10.57
CA ARG A 7 -4.10 2.96 -11.95
C ARG A 7 -2.91 2.76 -12.90
N VAL A 8 -1.73 2.48 -12.35
CA VAL A 8 -0.50 2.19 -13.09
C VAL A 8 0.26 1.07 -12.38
N ALA A 9 1.08 0.34 -13.14
CA ALA A 9 1.89 -0.74 -12.61
C ALA A 9 2.80 -0.25 -11.46
N PRO A 10 3.06 -1.08 -10.43
CA PRO A 10 4.05 -0.76 -9.41
C PRO A 10 5.41 -0.47 -10.03
N TYR A 11 6.10 0.54 -9.51
CA TYR A 11 7.43 0.96 -9.97
C TYR A 11 7.50 1.46 -11.43
N ALA A 12 6.37 1.88 -12.01
CA ALA A 12 6.33 2.43 -13.37
C ALA A 12 7.31 3.60 -13.57
N GLU A 13 7.59 4.38 -12.52
CA GLU A 13 8.58 5.45 -12.52
C GLU A 13 10.03 4.95 -12.71
N GLN A 14 10.29 3.68 -12.41
CA GLN A 14 11.59 3.01 -12.56
C GLN A 14 11.64 2.14 -13.82
N ALA A 15 10.73 2.29 -14.78
CA ALA A 15 10.67 1.46 -16.00
C ALA A 15 11.96 1.52 -16.85
N HIS A 16 12.78 2.55 -16.66
CA HIS A 16 14.08 2.70 -17.32
C HIS A 16 15.20 1.88 -16.66
N LYS A 17 15.01 1.38 -15.43
CA LYS A 17 16.02 0.60 -14.71
C LYS A 17 16.05 -0.86 -15.18
N PRO A 18 17.23 -1.50 -15.25
CA PRO A 18 17.33 -2.93 -15.44
C PRO A 18 16.59 -3.71 -14.35
N PRO A 19 15.87 -4.80 -14.67
CA PRO A 19 15.10 -5.57 -13.69
C PRO A 19 15.92 -6.04 -12.48
N LYS A 20 17.18 -6.44 -12.70
CA LYS A 20 18.09 -6.90 -11.64
C LYS A 20 18.37 -5.80 -10.61
N GLU A 21 18.55 -4.56 -11.07
CA GLU A 21 18.82 -3.43 -10.19
C GLU A 21 17.60 -3.05 -9.36
N LEU A 22 16.42 -3.01 -10.00
CA LEU A 22 15.16 -2.76 -9.31
C LEU A 22 14.87 -3.84 -8.26
N LEU A 23 15.06 -5.12 -8.58
CA LEU A 23 14.90 -6.22 -7.62
C LEU A 23 15.85 -6.07 -6.43
N ASN A 24 17.10 -5.68 -6.67
CA ASN A 24 18.06 -5.42 -5.60
C ASN A 24 17.58 -4.29 -4.68
N GLU A 25 17.05 -3.19 -5.22
CA GLU A 25 16.49 -2.09 -4.42
C GLU A 25 15.27 -2.55 -3.59
N ILE A 26 14.39 -3.36 -4.16
CA ILE A 26 13.21 -3.89 -3.47
C ILE A 26 13.62 -4.80 -2.31
N ALA A 27 14.57 -5.72 -2.55
CA ALA A 27 14.97 -6.72 -1.58
C ALA A 27 15.88 -6.15 -0.48
N THR A 28 16.87 -5.32 -0.85
CA THR A 28 17.92 -4.88 0.07
C THR A 28 17.68 -3.51 0.68
N ARG A 29 17.04 -2.60 -0.06
CA ARG A 29 16.79 -1.22 0.38
C ARG A 29 15.37 -0.99 0.87
N SER A 30 14.59 -2.06 0.97
CA SER A 30 13.16 -2.01 1.29
C SER A 30 12.41 -1.00 0.42
N TYR A 31 12.79 -0.88 -0.86
CA TYR A 31 12.06 -0.04 -1.79
C TYR A 31 10.64 -0.62 -1.98
N ARG A 32 9.63 0.22 -1.81
CA ARG A 32 8.21 -0.14 -1.90
C ARG A 32 7.49 0.84 -2.82
N PRO A 33 6.47 0.38 -3.56
CA PRO A 33 5.72 1.25 -4.46
C PRO A 33 4.92 2.24 -3.63
N ARG A 34 4.85 3.49 -4.08
CA ARG A 34 4.18 4.58 -3.36
C ARG A 34 2.82 4.86 -3.97
N ILE A 35 1.88 5.30 -3.14
CA ILE A 35 0.60 5.85 -3.61
C ILE A 35 0.87 7.26 -4.14
N LEU A 36 0.59 7.49 -5.42
CA LEU A 36 0.93 8.75 -6.11
C LEU A 36 0.02 9.90 -5.68
N ASP A 37 -1.29 9.65 -5.67
CA ASP A 37 -2.28 10.60 -5.16
C ASP A 37 -2.96 10.03 -3.91
N ARG A 38 -2.66 10.64 -2.77
CA ARG A 38 -3.18 10.24 -1.46
C ARG A 38 -4.47 10.96 -1.09
N LYS A 39 -4.78 12.11 -1.71
CA LYS A 39 -5.95 12.93 -1.37
C LYS A 39 -7.30 12.21 -1.49
N PRO A 40 -7.56 11.39 -2.53
CA PRO A 40 -8.87 10.76 -2.69
C PRO A 40 -9.09 9.58 -1.74
N TRP A 41 -8.06 9.16 -0.98
CA TRP A 41 -8.13 7.97 -0.16
C TRP A 41 -8.34 8.30 1.33
N PRO A 42 -9.24 7.58 2.03
CA PRO A 42 -9.40 7.73 3.46
C PRO A 42 -8.08 7.49 4.19
N ARG A 43 -7.77 8.33 5.18
CA ARG A 43 -6.55 8.23 5.99
C ARG A 43 -6.40 6.85 6.63
N THR A 44 -7.50 6.22 7.02
CA THR A 44 -7.54 4.88 7.62
C THR A 44 -7.05 3.79 6.66
N VAL A 45 -7.38 3.87 5.37
CA VAL A 45 -6.87 2.95 4.35
C VAL A 45 -5.38 3.17 4.14
N LEU A 46 -4.95 4.43 4.04
CA LEU A 46 -3.54 4.78 3.84
C LEU A 46 -2.68 4.28 4.99
N HIS A 47 -3.13 4.44 6.23
CA HIS A 47 -2.41 3.99 7.42
C HIS A 47 -2.29 2.46 7.47
N LEU A 48 -3.37 1.74 7.18
CA LEU A 48 -3.33 0.27 7.13
C LEU A 48 -2.35 -0.23 6.06
N LEU A 49 -2.32 0.41 4.88
CA LEU A 49 -1.37 0.07 3.81
C LEU A 49 0.09 0.31 4.19
N GLU A 50 0.35 1.40 4.92
CA GLU A 50 1.69 1.72 5.42
C GLU A 50 2.17 0.68 6.43
N GLU A 51 1.33 0.31 7.40
CA GLU A 51 1.63 -0.74 8.38
C GLU A 51 1.92 -2.10 7.71
N CYS A 52 1.11 -2.48 6.72
CA CYS A 52 1.34 -3.70 5.92
C CYS A 52 2.69 -3.67 5.17
N SER A 53 3.25 -2.49 4.94
CA SER A 53 4.47 -2.27 4.16
C SER A 53 5.69 -1.93 5.02
N PHE A 54 5.59 -2.05 6.35
CA PHE A 54 6.70 -1.75 7.27
C PHE A 54 7.95 -2.57 6.95
N ASN A 55 9.13 -1.96 7.15
CA ASN A 55 10.41 -2.63 6.88
C ASN A 55 10.59 -3.83 7.82
N ASP A 56 10.25 -3.66 9.09
CA ASP A 56 10.20 -4.74 10.07
C ASP A 56 8.99 -5.64 9.80
N ALA A 57 9.26 -6.91 9.48
CA ALA A 57 8.22 -7.90 9.21
C ALA A 57 7.41 -8.28 10.46
N SER A 58 8.02 -8.21 11.65
CA SER A 58 7.34 -8.54 12.91
C SER A 58 6.34 -7.47 13.34
N ALA A 59 6.54 -6.23 12.88
CA ALA A 59 5.62 -5.12 13.10
C ALA A 59 4.44 -5.08 12.12
N ARG A 60 4.44 -5.91 11.08
CA ARG A 60 3.35 -5.96 10.11
C ARG A 60 2.14 -6.67 10.72
N PRO A 61 0.91 -6.17 10.50
CA PRO A 61 -0.28 -6.84 10.98
C PRO A 61 -0.46 -8.20 10.29
N ALA A 62 -0.88 -9.20 11.07
CA ALA A 62 -1.28 -10.50 10.51
C ALA A 62 -2.56 -10.35 9.68
N PHE A 63 -2.77 -11.27 8.73
CA PHE A 63 -3.96 -11.26 7.89
C PHE A 63 -5.28 -11.26 8.70
N SER A 64 -5.32 -12.02 9.80
CA SER A 64 -6.44 -12.06 10.74
C SER A 64 -6.77 -10.71 11.38
N ALA A 65 -5.80 -9.80 11.47
CA ALA A 65 -6.00 -8.44 11.96
C ALA A 65 -6.32 -7.45 10.82
N ILE A 66 -5.90 -7.73 9.59
CA ILE A 66 -6.11 -6.85 8.43
C ILE A 66 -7.57 -6.88 7.98
N VAL A 67 -8.18 -8.06 7.84
CA VAL A 67 -9.54 -8.22 7.28
C VAL A 67 -10.59 -7.45 8.10
N PRO A 68 -10.69 -7.61 9.44
CA PRO A 68 -11.70 -6.88 10.21
C PRO A 68 -11.53 -5.36 10.14
N ARG A 69 -10.29 -4.88 9.99
CA ARG A 69 -10.01 -3.44 9.84
C ARG A 69 -10.47 -2.91 8.48
N LEU A 70 -10.28 -3.69 7.40
CA LEU A 70 -10.80 -3.34 6.08
C LEU A 70 -12.34 -3.31 6.08
N GLU A 71 -12.97 -4.30 6.69
CA GLU A 71 -14.44 -4.37 6.82
C GLU A 71 -14.99 -3.16 7.58
N ALA A 72 -14.35 -2.80 8.71
CA ALA A 72 -14.72 -1.63 9.49
C ALA A 72 -14.60 -0.33 8.68
N ILE A 73 -13.54 -0.19 7.88
CA ILE A 73 -13.37 0.96 6.98
C ILE A 73 -14.49 1.03 5.94
N VAL A 74 -14.81 -0.09 5.29
CA VAL A 74 -15.88 -0.15 4.29
C VAL A 74 -17.23 0.20 4.91
N ALA A 75 -17.53 -0.35 6.09
CA ALA A 75 -18.75 -0.05 6.82
C ALA A 75 -18.86 1.42 7.19
N ALA A 76 -17.76 2.07 7.61
CA ALA A 76 -17.74 3.50 7.93
C ALA A 76 -18.00 4.38 6.70
N LEU A 77 -17.41 4.02 5.54
CA LEU A 77 -17.63 4.75 4.28
C LEU A 77 -19.07 4.61 3.78
N ALA A 78 -19.72 3.47 3.97
CA ALA A 78 -21.11 3.25 3.60
C ALA A 78 -22.11 4.09 4.44
N GLN A 79 -21.71 4.49 5.64
CA GLN A 79 -22.53 5.28 6.57
C GLN A 79 -22.32 6.80 6.42
N THR A 80 -21.35 7.24 5.61
CA THR A 80 -21.07 8.67 5.42
C THR A 80 -22.04 9.23 4.37
N PRO A 81 -22.98 10.13 4.72
CA PRO A 81 -23.85 10.76 3.73
C PRO A 81 -23.03 11.59 2.73
N LYS A 82 -23.43 11.52 1.45
CA LYS A 82 -22.81 12.26 0.34
C LYS A 82 -22.94 13.78 0.50
#